data_AF-A0A932Z5A8-F1
#
_entry.id   AF-A0A932Z5A8-F1
#
_cell.length_a   1.000
_cell.length_b   1.000
_cell.length_c   1.000
_cell.angle_alpha   90.00
_cell.angle_beta   90.00
_cell.angle_gamma   90.00
#
_symmetry.space_group_name_H-M   'P 1'
#
loop_
_entity.id
_entity.type
_entity.pdbx_description
1 polymer ?
#
loop_
_entity_poly.entity_id
_entity_poly.type
_entity_poly.pdbx_seq_one_letter_code
_entity_poly.pdbx_strand_id
1 'polypeptide(L)' 'MHSNSAVGWGWMALGWVWMLLFWGSIIGLVVWGISRLSGGRREDGPLEIAKRRYARGEITREQFEALKRDIA' A
#
# COMPACT_ATOMS: atom_id res chain seq x y z
N MET A 1 51.08 -17.30 13.47
CA MET A 1 50.09 -16.21 13.70
C MET A 1 48.96 -16.43 12.71
N HIS A 2 47.81 -16.96 13.13
CA HIS A 2 46.67 -17.17 12.22
C HIS A 2 45.95 -15.84 12.02
N SER A 3 46.03 -15.29 10.81
CA SER A 3 45.30 -14.10 10.39
C SER A 3 43.83 -14.46 10.18
N ASN A 4 43.04 -14.37 11.25
CA ASN A 4 41.57 -14.53 11.23
C ASN A 4 40.83 -13.28 10.69
N SER A 5 41.56 -12.32 10.10
CA SER A 5 41.02 -11.04 9.65
C SER A 5 39.99 -11.17 8.52
N ALA A 6 40.10 -12.20 7.67
CA ALA A 6 39.14 -12.45 6.59
C ALA A 6 37.77 -12.93 7.11
N VAL A 7 37.75 -13.70 8.20
CA VAL A 7 36.52 -14.27 8.77
C VAL A 7 35.67 -13.20 9.45
N GLY A 8 36.33 -12.22 10.10
CA GLY A 8 35.65 -11.08 10.72
C GLY A 8 34.97 -10.14 9.73
N TRP A 9 35.57 -9.91 8.56
CA TRP A 9 34.97 -9.10 7.50
C TRP A 9 33.78 -9.81 6.83
N GLY A 10 33.88 -11.13 6.59
CA GLY A 10 32.76 -11.92 6.07
C GLY A 10 31.57 -11.97 7.02
N TRP A 11 31.83 -12.12 8.32
CA TRP A 11 30.78 -12.14 9.34
C TRP A 11 30.09 -10.77 9.49
N MET A 12 30.87 -9.68 9.41
CA MET A 12 30.31 -8.32 9.44
C MET A 12 29.44 -8.05 8.21
N ALA A 13 29.89 -8.44 7.00
CA ALA A 13 29.10 -8.30 5.78
C ALA A 13 27.78 -9.10 5.84
N LEU A 14 27.82 -10.34 6.34
CA LEU A 14 26.62 -11.15 6.57
C LEU A 14 25.65 -10.47 7.53
N GLY A 15 26.14 -9.85 8.61
CA GLY A 15 25.29 -9.09 9.55
C GLY A 15 24.57 -7.93 8.87
N TRP A 16 25.26 -7.16 8.02
CA TRP A 16 24.66 -6.06 7.25
C TRP A 16 23.62 -6.54 6.24
N VAL A 17 23.88 -7.65 5.56
CA VAL A 17 22.90 -8.25 4.63
C VAL A 17 21.65 -8.69 5.40
N TRP A 18 21.80 -9.39 6.52
CA TRP A 18 20.68 -9.81 7.36
C TRP A 18 19.88 -8.63 7.91
N MET A 19 20.55 -7.55 8.31
CA MET A 19 19.91 -6.30 8.75
C MET A 19 19.03 -5.71 7.63
N LEU A 20 19.58 -5.58 6.41
CA LEU A 20 18.84 -5.04 5.26
C LEU A 20 17.67 -5.94 4.84
N LEU A 21 17.87 -7.26 4.87
CA LEU A 21 16.81 -8.23 4.59
C LEU A 21 15.69 -8.14 5.62
N PHE A 22 16.02 -8.00 6.90
CA PHE A 22 15.04 -7.83 7.97
C PHE A 22 14.22 -6.56 7.79
N TRP A 23 14.87 -5.40 7.59
CA TRP A 23 14.18 -4.14 7.35
C TRP A 23 13.38 -4.14 6.05
N GLY A 24 13.94 -4.66 4.97
CA GLY A 24 13.26 -4.81 3.69
C GLY A 24 12.03 -5.71 3.80
N SER A 25 12.13 -6.80 4.56
CA SER A 25 11.01 -7.70 4.83
C SER A 25 9.92 -7.00 5.65
N ILE A 26 10.28 -6.26 6.71
CA ILE A 26 9.31 -5.48 7.49
C ILE A 26 8.58 -4.47 6.61
N ILE A 27 9.31 -3.67 5.83
CA ILE A 27 8.70 -2.67 4.93
C ILE A 27 7.81 -3.36 3.90
N GLY A 28 8.29 -4.46 3.30
CA GLY A 28 7.53 -5.25 2.34
C GLY A 28 6.22 -5.80 2.93
N LEU A 29 6.27 -6.33 4.16
CA LEU A 29 5.09 -6.84 4.87
C LEU A 29 4.11 -5.73 5.24
N VAL A 30 4.60 -4.56 5.65
CA VAL A 30 3.76 -3.39 5.95
C VAL A 30 3.06 -2.91 4.67
N VAL A 31 3.81 -2.72 3.58
CA VAL A 31 3.24 -2.30 2.29
C VAL A 31 2.26 -3.33 1.75
N TRP A 32 2.58 -4.62 1.84
CA TRP A 32 1.69 -5.70 1.44
C TRP A 32 0.42 -5.78 2.32
N GLY A 33 0.57 -5.61 3.63
CA GLY A 33 -0.57 -5.58 4.55
C GLY A 33 -1.49 -4.39 4.28
N ILE A 34 -0.91 -3.20 4.08
CA ILE A 34 -1.66 -2.00 3.71
C ILE A 34 -2.30 -2.15 2.34
N SER A 35 -1.64 -2.72 1.33
CA SER A 35 -2.23 -2.90 0.01
C SER A 35 -3.36 -3.94 0.00
N ARG A 36 -3.29 -4.96 0.86
CA ARG A 36 -4.39 -5.93 1.06
C ARG A 36 -5.58 -5.31 1.78
N LEU A 37 -5.34 -4.45 2.77
CA LEU A 37 -6.40 -3.71 3.47
C LEU A 37 -6.96 -2.56 2.62
N SER A 38 -6.11 -1.92 1.81
CA SER A 38 -6.46 -0.85 0.89
C SER A 38 -7.01 -1.37 -0.44
N GLY A 39 -6.90 -2.67 -0.74
CA GLY A 39 -7.60 -3.31 -1.86
C GLY A 39 -9.13 -3.27 -1.73
N GLY A 40 -9.64 -2.96 -0.52
CA GLY A 40 -11.04 -2.59 -0.27
C GLY A 40 -11.33 -1.09 -0.34
N ARG A 41 -10.30 -0.24 -0.31
CA ARG A 41 -10.36 1.15 -0.78
C ARG A 41 -9.89 1.17 -2.23
N ARG A 42 -10.63 0.47 -3.10
CA ARG A 42 -10.74 0.93 -4.48
C ARG A 42 -11.04 2.40 -4.35
N GLU A 43 -10.18 3.23 -4.95
CA GLU A 43 -10.43 4.64 -5.19
C GLU A 43 -11.94 4.82 -5.30
N ASP A 44 -12.58 5.45 -4.30
CA ASP A 44 -14.02 5.62 -4.31
C ASP A 44 -14.29 6.29 -5.66
N GLY A 45 -14.76 5.49 -6.63
CA GLY A 45 -14.85 5.95 -8.00
C GLY A 45 -15.71 7.20 -7.96
N PRO A 46 -15.62 8.09 -8.95
CA PRO A 46 -16.51 9.25 -9.01
C PRO A 46 -17.99 8.87 -8.77
N LEU A 47 -18.38 7.64 -9.15
CA LEU A 47 -19.66 6.99 -8.85
C LEU A 47 -19.95 6.72 -7.36
N GLU A 48 -18.97 6.26 -6.59
CA GLU A 48 -19.10 5.86 -5.19
C GLU A 48 -19.16 7.09 -4.27
N ILE A 49 -18.40 8.14 -4.61
CA ILE A 49 -18.53 9.47 -4.02
C ILE A 49 -19.93 10.03 -4.29
N ALA A 50 -20.42 9.94 -5.52
CA ALA A 50 -21.75 10.42 -5.88
C ALA A 50 -22.86 9.66 -5.16
N LYS A 51 -22.74 8.33 -5.06
CA LYS A 51 -23.68 7.48 -4.33
C LYS A 51 -23.76 7.88 -2.84
N ARG A 52 -22.61 8.18 -2.22
CA ARG A 52 -22.56 8.66 -0.83
C ARG A 52 -23.25 10.02 -0.68
N ARG A 53 -23.07 10.95 -1.61
CA ARG A 53 -23.76 12.27 -1.60
C ARG A 53 -25.26 12.13 -1.82
N TYR A 54 -25.69 11.23 -2.70
CA TYR A 54 -27.10 10.93 -2.93
C TYR A 54 -27.75 10.34 -1.68
N ALA A 55 -27.07 9.40 -1.00
CA ALA A 55 -27.54 8.83 0.26
C ALA A 55 -27.64 9.85 1.41
N ARG A 56 -26.81 10.91 1.37
CA ARG A 56 -26.90 12.04 2.29
C ARG A 56 -27.97 13.08 1.89
N GLY A 57 -28.58 12.94 0.71
CA GLY A 57 -29.53 13.91 0.17
C GLY A 57 -28.87 15.20 -0.33
N GLU A 58 -27.54 15.22 -0.50
CA GLU A 58 -26.78 16.38 -0.97
C GLU A 58 -26.94 16.61 -2.48
N ILE A 59 -27.32 15.57 -3.23
CA ILE A 59 -27.59 15.61 -4.67
C ILE A 59 -28.91 14.93 -4.99
N THR A 60 -29.58 15.39 -6.05
CA THR A 60 -30.83 14.79 -6.49
C THR A 60 -30.60 13.57 -7.38
N ARG A 61 -31.65 12.79 -7.62
CA ARG A 61 -31.59 11.59 -8.47
C ARG A 61 -31.16 11.94 -9.90
N GLU A 62 -31.60 13.09 -10.43
CA GLU A 62 -31.24 13.55 -11.76
C GLU A 62 -29.73 13.84 -11.87
N GLN A 63 -29.16 14.48 -10.85
CA GLN A 63 -27.72 14.77 -10.79
C GLN A 63 -26.89 13.49 -10.66
N PHE A 64 -27.37 12.51 -9.90
CA PHE A 64 -26.71 11.20 -9.79
C PHE A 64 -26.72 10.44 -11.12
N GLU A 65 -27.86 10.43 -11.84
CA GLU A 65 -27.98 9.77 -13.15
C GLU A 65 -27.14 10.46 -14.23
N ALA A 66 -27.04 11.79 -14.21
CA ALA A 66 -26.15 12.53 -15.11
C ALA A 66 -24.68 12.14 -14.88
N LEU A 67 -24.24 12.13 -13.62
CA LEU A 67 -22.87 11.75 -13.29
C LEU A 67 -22.57 10.30 -13.66
N LYS A 68 -23.53 9.39 -13.44
CA LYS A 68 -23.40 7.98 -13.82
C LYS A 68 -23.23 7.79 -15.34
N ARG A 69 -23.85 8.65 -16.16
CA ARG A 69 -23.70 8.63 -17.61
C ARG A 69 -22.39 9.24 -18.10
N ASP A 70 -21.88 10.25 -17.39
CA ASP A 70 -20.61 10.90 -17.75
C ASP A 70 -19.37 10.07 -17.35
N ILE A 71 -19.49 9.22 -16.33
CA ILE A 71 -18.39 8.37 -15.81
C ILE A 71 -18.30 7.02 -16.55
N ALA A 72 -19.39 6.57 -17.18
CA ALA A 72 -19.48 5.29 -17.91
C ALA A 72 -18.89 5.40 -19.32
#